data_AF-A0A445E0E2-F1
#
_entry.id   AF-A0A445E0E2-F1
#
_cell.length_a   1.000
_cell.length_b   1.000
_cell.length_c   1.000
_cell.angle_alpha   90.00
_cell.angle_beta   90.00
_cell.angle_gamma   90.00
#
_symmetry.space_group_name_H-M   'P 1'
#
loop_
_entity.id
_entity.type
_entity.pdbx_description
1 polymer ?
#
loop_
_entity_poly.entity_id
_entity_poly.type
_entity_poly.pdbx_seq_one_letter_code
_entity_poly.pdbx_strand_id
1 'polypeptide(L)' 'MDDSTSDSQLNQGEVDYEFESNKVPEQPLSVVDDQFVPKVGITFTTLEDARKFYRNYAKAAGFSTRVRSTNRKGN' A
#
# COMPACT_ATOMS: atom_id res chain seq x y z
N MET A 1 -19.40 31.54 16.88
CA MET A 1 -18.27 31.17 16.01
C MET A 1 -18.17 29.68 16.22
N ASP A 2 -18.89 28.95 15.39
CA ASP A 2 -19.09 27.52 15.60
C ASP A 2 -17.97 26.84 14.83
N ASP A 3 -16.93 26.41 15.55
CA ASP A 3 -15.86 25.58 15.00
C ASP A 3 -16.46 24.22 14.62
N SER A 4 -17.09 24.18 13.45
CA SER A 4 -17.49 22.95 12.77
C SER A 4 -16.22 22.20 12.43
N THR A 5 -15.74 21.44 13.41
CA THR A 5 -14.63 20.51 13.28
C THR A 5 -15.08 19.49 12.23
N SER A 6 -14.54 19.64 11.02
CA SER A 6 -14.77 18.74 9.89
C SER A 6 -14.36 17.33 10.32
N ASP A 7 -15.35 16.55 10.73
CA ASP A 7 -15.23 15.16 11.10
C ASP A 7 -14.98 14.36 9.82
N SER A 8 -13.72 14.35 9.37
CA SER A 8 -13.28 13.48 8.29
C SER A 8 -13.32 12.06 8.84
N GLN A 9 -14.51 11.47 8.82
CA GLN A 9 -14.79 10.09 9.19
C GLN A 9 -14.01 9.20 8.22
N LEU A 10 -12.79 8.85 8.61
CA LEU A 10 -11.99 7.87 7.91
C LEU A 10 -12.69 6.54 8.10
N ASN A 11 -13.28 6.01 7.03
CA ASN A 11 -13.78 4.64 7.02
C ASN A 11 -12.67 3.73 7.56
N GLN A 12 -12.91 3.14 8.72
CA GLN A 12 -12.06 2.11 9.32
C GLN A 12 -12.25 0.84 8.49
N GLY A 13 -11.82 0.86 7.22
CA GLY A 13 -11.71 -0.36 6.44
C GLY A 13 -10.79 -1.31 7.20
N GLU A 14 -11.20 -2.58 7.34
CA GLU A 14 -10.41 -3.63 8.00
C GLU A 14 -8.95 -3.51 7.57
N VAL A 15 -8.12 -3.15 8.55
CA VAL A 15 -6.70 -2.95 8.34
C VAL A 15 -6.07 -4.30 8.60
N ASP A 16 -5.76 -5.05 7.54
CA ASP A 16 -4.89 -6.23 7.63
C ASP A 16 -3.48 -5.75 8.01
N TYR A 17 -3.29 -5.49 9.30
CA TYR A 17 -2.05 -5.00 9.89
C TYR A 17 -1.09 -6.16 10.09
N GLU A 18 -0.41 -6.55 9.02
CA GLU A 18 0.76 -7.41 9.09
C GLU A 18 1.97 -6.52 9.38
N PHE A 19 2.27 -6.30 10.67
CA PHE A 19 3.50 -5.67 11.11
C PHE A 19 4.60 -6.71 11.12
N GLU A 20 5.33 -6.79 10.02
CA GLU A 20 6.57 -7.54 9.96
C GLU A 20 7.63 -6.76 10.76
N SER A 21 8.02 -7.33 11.90
CA SER A 21 8.90 -6.73 12.91
C SER A 21 10.13 -6.04 12.31
N ASN A 22 10.45 -4.89 12.90
CA ASN A 22 11.65 -4.07 12.79
C ASN A 22 12.97 -4.85 12.85
N LYS A 23 13.27 -5.60 11.79
CA LYS A 23 14.61 -6.07 11.45
C LYS A 23 14.96 -5.33 10.18
N VAL A 24 15.83 -4.32 10.26
CA VAL A 24 16.38 -3.65 9.07
C VAL A 24 17.01 -4.77 8.24
N PRO A 25 16.48 -5.07 7.05
CA PRO A 25 17.14 -6.03 6.21
C PRO A 25 18.40 -5.35 5.70
N GLU A 26 19.57 -5.74 6.20
CA GLU A 26 20.87 -5.46 5.56
C GLU A 26 21.00 -6.27 4.27
N GLN A 27 19.92 -6.35 3.49
CA GLN A 27 19.91 -7.03 2.21
C GLN A 27 20.51 -6.04 1.21
N PRO A 28 21.62 -6.37 0.52
CA PRO A 28 22.02 -5.57 -0.62
C PRO A 28 20.82 -5.49 -1.56
N LEU A 29 20.57 -4.33 -2.17
CA LEU A 29 19.58 -4.12 -3.23
C LEU A 29 19.97 -4.90 -4.51
N SER A 30 20.53 -6.10 -4.37
CA SER A 30 20.95 -6.98 -5.45
C SER A 30 19.70 -7.68 -5.98
N VAL A 31 19.21 -7.14 -7.09
CA VAL A 31 18.13 -7.71 -7.92
C VAL A 31 16.77 -7.63 -7.24
N VAL A 32 16.30 -6.41 -6.97
CA VAL A 32 14.85 -6.20 -7.11
C VAL A 32 14.55 -6.49 -8.57
N ASP A 33 13.85 -7.60 -8.83
CA ASP A 33 13.45 -7.96 -10.18
C ASP A 33 12.74 -6.75 -10.80
N ASP A 34 13.19 -6.31 -11.99
CA ASP A 34 12.63 -5.14 -12.70
C ASP A 34 11.11 -5.25 -12.90
N GLN A 35 10.59 -6.47 -12.75
CA GLN A 35 9.17 -6.78 -12.72
C GLN A 35 8.40 -6.14 -11.55
N PHE A 36 9.02 -5.87 -10.40
CA PHE A 36 8.36 -5.32 -9.21
C PHE A 36 8.62 -3.82 -9.00
N VAL A 37 9.38 -3.18 -9.89
CA VAL A 37 9.60 -1.74 -9.85
C VAL A 37 8.39 -1.02 -10.47
N PRO A 38 7.70 -0.12 -9.73
CA PRO A 38 6.61 0.66 -10.29
C PRO A 38 7.10 1.52 -11.46
N LYS A 39 6.43 1.41 -12.61
CA LYS A 39 6.70 2.20 -13.82
C LYS A 39 5.55 3.16 -14.09
N VAL A 40 5.86 4.31 -14.67
CA VAL A 40 4.85 5.28 -15.11
C VAL A 40 3.97 4.63 -16.17
N GLY A 41 2.65 4.75 -16.02
CA GLY A 41 1.69 4.17 -16.95
C GLY A 41 1.29 2.72 -16.63
N ILE A 42 1.71 2.15 -15.50
CA ILE A 42 1.19 0.85 -15.05
C ILE A 42 -0.31 0.94 -14.75
N THR A 43 -1.07 -0.03 -15.22
CA THR A 43 -2.50 -0.17 -14.95
C THR A 43 -2.79 -1.57 -14.44
N PHE A 44 -3.65 -1.69 -13.43
CA PHE A 44 -4.11 -2.98 -12.90
C PHE A 44 -5.57 -3.20 -13.30
N THR A 45 -5.90 -4.44 -13.66
CA THR A 45 -7.27 -4.85 -13.98
C THR A 45 -8.11 -5.01 -12.72
N THR A 46 -7.49 -5.44 -11.62
CA THR A 46 -8.15 -5.62 -10.33
C THR A 46 -7.42 -4.88 -9.21
N LEU A 47 -8.16 -4.57 -8.14
CA LEU A 47 -7.59 -4.02 -6.91
C LEU A 47 -6.62 -5.02 -6.25
N GLU A 48 -6.88 -6.31 -6.36
CA GLU A 48 -6.06 -7.36 -5.77
C GLU A 48 -4.69 -7.44 -6.44
N ASP A 49 -4.63 -7.34 -7.76
CA ASP A 49 -3.37 -7.29 -8.52
C ASP A 49 -2.54 -6.07 -8.12
N ALA A 50 -3.17 -4.90 -7.97
CA ALA A 50 -2.51 -3.70 -7.49
C ALA A 50 -1.95 -3.89 -6.07
N ARG A 51 -2.76 -4.44 -5.15
CA ARG A 51 -2.34 -4.71 -3.76
C ARG A 51 -1.17 -5.68 -3.72
N LYS A 52 -1.20 -6.78 -4.48
CA LYS A 52 -0.13 -7.78 -4.53
C LYS A 52 1.17 -7.18 -5.07
N PHE A 53 1.09 -6.39 -6.13
CA PHE A 53 2.26 -5.71 -6.71
C PHE A 53 2.95 -4.80 -5.69
N TYR A 54 2.20 -3.89 -5.06
CA TYR A 54 2.79 -2.96 -4.10
C TYR A 54 3.32 -3.65 -2.83
N ARG A 55 2.69 -4.74 -2.38
CA ARG A 55 3.23 -5.55 -1.27
C ARG A 55 4.59 -6.16 -1.62
N ASN A 56 4.75 -6.70 -2.82
CA ASN A 56 6.02 -7.28 -3.28
C ASN A 56 7.11 -6.21 -3.43
N TYR A 57 6.76 -5.05 -4.00
CA TYR A 57 7.66 -3.90 -4.08
C TYR A 57 8.13 -3.46 -2.69
N ALA A 58 7.21 -3.32 -1.75
CA ALA A 58 7.51 -2.88 -0.38
C ALA A 58 8.44 -3.86 0.34
N LYS A 59 8.18 -5.17 0.21
CA LYS A 59 9.08 -6.23 0.72
C LYS A 59 10.49 -6.11 0.12
N ALA A 60 10.59 -5.90 -1.18
CA ALA A 60 11.87 -5.78 -1.87
C ALA A 60 12.63 -4.48 -1.49
N ALA A 61 11.90 -3.40 -1.21
CA ALA A 61 12.46 -2.11 -0.82
C ALA A 61 12.61 -1.91 0.70
N GLY A 62 12.19 -2.88 1.52
CA GLY A 62 12.35 -2.86 2.97
C GLY A 62 11.37 -1.94 3.73
N PHE A 63 10.16 -1.73 3.21
CA PHE A 63 9.12 -0.96 3.89
C PHE A 63 7.75 -1.67 3.86
N SER A 64 6.75 -1.13 4.57
CA SER A 64 5.39 -1.66 4.61
C SER A 64 4.39 -0.76 3.88
N THR A 65 3.35 -1.36 3.30
CA THR A 65 2.29 -0.64 2.58
C THR A 65 0.97 -0.70 3.32
N ARG A 66 0.23 0.41 3.36
CA ARG A 66 -1.14 0.47 3.87
C ARG A 66 -2.06 1.11 2.84
N VAL A 67 -3.21 0.48 2.60
CA VAL A 67 -4.27 1.08 1.78
C VAL A 67 -5.07 2.05 2.65
N ARG A 68 -5.02 3.35 2.33
CA ARG A 68 -5.77 4.39 3.07
C ARG A 68 -7.25 4.43 2.69
N SER A 69 -7.55 4.24 1.41
CA SER A 69 -8.91 4.31 0.88
C SER A 69 -8.97 3.60 -0.47
N THR A 70 -10.11 2.97 -0.77
CA THR A 70 -10.38 2.36 -2.08
C THR A 70 -11.68 2.93 -2.62
N ASN A 71 -11.63 3.49 -3.84
CA ASN A 71 -12.82 4.00 -4.53
C ASN A 71 -13.56 2.84 -5.20
N ARG A 72 -14.06 1.89 -4.40
CA ARG A 72 -15.02 0.91 -4.92
C ARG A 72 -16.36 1.61 -4.99
N LYS A 73 -16.87 1.82 -6.20
CA LYS A 73 -18.27 2.26 -6.35
C LYS A 73 -19.13 1.12 -5.83
N GLY A 74 -19.78 1.32 -4.69
CA GLY A 74 -20.83 0.42 -4.23
C GLY A 74 -21.95 0.45 -5.25
N ASN A 75 -22.41 -0.72 -5.69
CA ASN A 75 -23.67 -0.83 -6.42
C ASN A 75 -24.83 -0.67 -5.46
#